data_AF-A0A2E9BJ34-F1
#
_entry.id   AF-A0A2E9BJ34-F1
#
_cell.length_a   1.000
_cell.length_b   1.000
_cell.length_c   1.000
_cell.angle_alpha   90.00
_cell.angle_beta   90.00
_cell.angle_gamma   90.00
#
_symmetry.space_group_name_H-M   'P 1'
#
loop_
_entity.id
_entity.type
_entity.pdbx_description
1 polymer ?
#
loop_
_entity_poly.entity_id
_entity_poly.type
_entity_poly.pdbx_seq_one_letter_code
_entity_poly.pdbx_strand_id
1 'polypeptide(L)'
;MSAQHLVLMSLAVLVAAFVQGATGVGFALIAAPVIGLVRPELLPVCVLVLMLPLNLYVAWRERGAIDGTGARWITGGRVAGTAGGLWVLAALSAGQLSLFVGASTVAAALVTLLMPAFSPGRGAFVGAGLVTGITETATGIGGP
;
A
#
# COMPACT_ATOMS: atom_id res chain seq x y z
N MET A 1 14.87 19.94 6.07
CA MET A 1 13.61 20.06 5.30
C MET A 1 13.09 21.47 5.49
N SER A 2 12.58 22.13 4.43
CA SER A 2 11.90 23.41 4.61
C SER A 2 10.46 23.20 5.11
N ALA A 3 9.89 24.20 5.80
CA ALA A 3 8.53 24.13 6.32
C ALA A 3 7.48 23.84 5.24
N GLN A 4 7.68 24.34 4.01
CA GLN A 4 6.79 24.11 2.87
C GLN A 4 6.69 22.62 2.49
N HIS A 5 7.82 21.89 2.50
CA HIS A 5 7.83 20.46 2.19
C HIS A 5 7.06 19.65 3.25
N LEU A 6 7.19 20.03 4.52
CA LEU A 6 6.44 19.39 5.60
C LEU A 6 4.94 19.63 5.46
N VAL A 7 4.52 20.87 5.21
CA VAL A 7 3.11 21.21 5.00
C VAL A 7 2.52 20.44 3.82
N LEU A 8 3.23 20.36 2.69
CA LEU A 8 2.78 19.62 1.51
C LEU A 8 2.61 18.13 1.81
N MET A 9 3.60 17.50 2.44
CA MET A 9 3.53 16.08 2.82
C MET A 9 2.41 15.81 3.83
N SER A 10 2.27 16.66 4.85
CA SER A 10 1.21 16.52 5.85
C SER A 10 -0.17 16.63 5.23
N LEU A 11 -0.38 17.57 4.29
CA LEU A 11 -1.64 17.71 3.57
C LEU A 11 -1.93 16.48 2.71
N ALA A 12 -0.93 15.96 2.00
CA ALA A 12 -1.07 14.74 1.22
C ALA A 12 -1.42 13.53 2.10
N VAL A 13 -0.75 13.36 3.24
CA VAL A 13 -1.05 12.30 4.22
C VAL A 13 -2.45 12.46 4.79
N LEU A 14 -2.89 13.68 5.08
CA LEU A 14 -4.25 13.96 5.56
C LEU A 14 -5.31 13.54 4.53
N VAL A 15 -5.16 13.95 3.27
CA VAL A 15 -6.06 13.58 2.18
C VAL A 15 -6.04 12.06 1.95
N ALA A 16 -4.85 11.46 1.91
CA ALA A 16 -4.66 10.03 1.76
C ALA A 16 -5.36 9.22 2.87
N ALA A 17 -5.22 9.67 4.13
CA ALA A 17 -5.85 9.02 5.27
C ALA A 17 -7.37 9.17 5.26
N PHE A 18 -7.89 10.34 4.85
CA PHE A 18 -9.31 10.58 4.70
C PHE A 18 -9.92 9.65 3.63
N VAL A 19 -9.30 9.60 2.44
CA VAL A 19 -9.75 8.74 1.34
C VAL A 19 -9.75 7.28 1.78
N GLN A 20 -8.66 6.76 2.33
CA GLN A 20 -8.61 5.38 2.79
C GLN A 20 -9.59 5.11 3.93
N GLY A 21 -9.81 6.05 4.85
CA GLY A 21 -10.78 5.90 5.93
C GLY A 21 -12.24 5.84 5.43
N ALA A 22 -12.53 6.44 4.28
CA ALA A 22 -13.84 6.48 3.64
C ALA A 22 -14.09 5.32 2.65
N THR A 23 -13.08 4.92 1.89
CA THR A 23 -13.21 3.90 0.82
C THR A 23 -12.60 2.55 1.19
N GLY A 24 -11.75 2.50 2.23
CA GLY A 24 -10.98 1.32 2.62
C GLY A 24 -9.62 1.17 1.92
N VAL A 25 -9.32 1.95 0.88
CA VAL A 25 -8.10 1.80 0.05
C VAL A 25 -7.57 3.18 -0.41
N GLY A 26 -6.30 3.25 -0.81
CA GLY A 26 -5.78 4.39 -1.58
C GLY A 26 -4.83 5.35 -0.85
N PHE A 27 -4.47 5.09 0.41
CA PHE A 27 -3.50 5.94 1.11
C PHE A 27 -2.17 5.98 0.37
N ALA A 28 -1.61 4.82 0.04
CA ALA A 28 -0.32 4.73 -0.62
C ALA A 28 -0.34 5.29 -2.05
N LEU A 29 -1.46 5.14 -2.78
CA LEU A 29 -1.65 5.71 -4.11
C LEU A 29 -1.57 7.24 -4.12
N ILE A 30 -1.96 7.89 -3.02
CA ILE A 30 -1.94 9.35 -2.88
C ILE A 30 -0.64 9.83 -2.24
N ALA A 31 -0.21 9.19 -1.15
CA ALA A 31 0.93 9.63 -0.35
C ALA A 31 2.28 9.33 -1.03
N ALA A 32 2.44 8.16 -1.66
CA ALA A 32 3.73 7.73 -2.21
C ALA A 32 4.25 8.66 -3.32
N PRO A 33 3.44 9.13 -4.30
CA PRO A 33 3.90 10.07 -5.32
C PRO A 33 4.37 11.40 -4.74
N VAL A 34 3.62 11.97 -3.78
CA VAL A 34 3.98 13.27 -3.18
C VAL A 34 5.28 13.14 -2.37
N ILE A 35 5.41 12.09 -1.58
CA ILE A 35 6.63 11.81 -0.81
C ILE A 35 7.80 11.54 -1.76
N GLY A 36 7.59 10.77 -2.83
CA GLY A 36 8.60 10.44 -3.83
C GLY A 36 9.15 11.65 -4.59
N LEU A 37 8.27 12.62 -4.94
CA LEU A 37 8.67 13.87 -5.58
C LEU A 37 9.45 14.81 -4.65
N VAL A 38 9.16 14.76 -3.34
CA VAL A 38 9.80 15.63 -2.34
C VAL A 38 11.11 15.02 -1.82
N ARG A 39 11.06 13.77 -1.37
CA ARG A 39 12.16 13.01 -0.77
C ARG A 39 12.00 11.52 -1.08
N PRO A 40 12.50 11.03 -2.23
CA PRO A 40 12.36 9.62 -2.63
C PRO A 40 13.02 8.65 -1.65
N GLU A 41 14.08 9.08 -0.95
CA GLU A 41 14.75 8.30 0.09
C GLU A 41 13.88 7.94 1.32
N LEU A 42 12.71 8.57 1.48
CA LEU A 42 11.75 8.21 2.53
C LEU A 42 10.89 7.01 2.15
N LEU A 43 10.88 6.60 0.88
CA LEU A 43 10.10 5.47 0.39
C LEU A 43 10.90 4.16 0.50
N PRO A 44 10.24 3.02 0.81
CA PRO A 44 8.82 2.87 1.15
C PRO A 44 8.50 3.09 2.65
N VAL A 45 9.54 3.23 3.48
CA VAL A 45 9.46 3.16 4.94
C VAL A 45 8.44 4.15 5.53
N CYS A 46 8.44 5.39 5.05
CA CYS A 46 7.53 6.42 5.55
C CYS A 46 6.06 6.04 5.33
N VAL A 47 5.71 5.51 4.16
CA VAL A 47 4.34 5.08 3.85
C VAL A 47 3.92 3.91 4.74
N LEU A 48 4.80 2.91 4.88
CA LEU A 48 4.54 1.73 5.72
C LEU A 48 4.30 2.10 7.19
N VAL A 49 5.13 2.98 7.74
CA VAL A 49 5.00 3.43 9.14
C VAL A 49 3.70 4.21 9.35
N LEU A 50 3.31 5.07 8.40
CA LEU A 50 2.07 5.85 8.51
C LEU A 50 0.81 5.00 8.32
N MET A 51 0.89 3.91 7.57
CA MET A 51 -0.24 2.99 7.39
C MET A 51 -0.56 2.17 8.64
N LEU A 52 0.42 1.89 9.52
CA LEU A 52 0.19 1.10 10.74
C LEU A 52 -0.91 1.66 11.65
N PRO A 53 -0.85 2.92 12.12
CA PRO A 53 -1.90 3.47 12.98
C PRO A 53 -3.24 3.59 12.26
N LEU A 54 -3.24 3.93 10.96
CA LEU A 54 -4.45 4.07 10.17
C LEU A 54 -5.17 2.72 10.01
N ASN A 55 -4.43 1.67 9.62
CA ASN A 55 -4.97 0.32 9.47
C ASN A 55 -5.47 -0.24 10.81
N LEU A 56 -4.74 0.02 11.91
CA LEU A 56 -5.16 -0.40 13.24
C LEU A 56 -6.48 0.28 13.65
N TYR A 57 -6.60 1.59 13.40
CA TYR A 57 -7.84 2.33 13.68
C TYR A 57 -9.02 1.80 12.87
N VAL A 58 -8.85 1.60 11.56
CA VAL A 58 -9.91 1.07 10.68
C VAL A 58 -10.29 -0.36 11.09
N ALA A 59 -9.32 -1.23 11.35
CA ALA A 59 -9.57 -2.60 11.81
C ALA A 59 -10.32 -2.63 13.15
N TRP A 60 -10.01 -1.72 14.07
CA TRP A 60 -10.72 -1.60 15.34
C TRP A 60 -12.14 -1.06 15.16
N ARG A 61 -12.33 -0.02 14.34
CA ARG A 61 -13.62 0.60 14.03
C ARG A 61 -14.58 -0.39 13.36
N GLU A 62 -14.08 -1.13 12.37
CA GLU A 62 -14.86 -2.03 11.52
C GLU A 62 -14.81 -3.50 11.96
N ARG A 63 -14.31 -3.80 13.16
CA ARG A 63 -14.06 -5.18 13.64
C ARG A 63 -15.24 -6.15 13.50
N GLY A 64 -16.48 -5.64 13.56
CA GLY A 64 -17.69 -6.44 13.43
C GLY A 64 -18.03 -6.85 11.99
N ALA A 65 -17.47 -6.16 10.99
CA ALA A 65 -17.67 -6.42 9.56
C ALA A 65 -16.52 -7.22 8.92
N ILE A 66 -15.47 -7.57 9.69
CA ILE A 66 -14.31 -8.31 9.19
C ILE A 66 -14.67 -9.78 8.97
N ASP A 67 -14.55 -10.26 7.73
CA ASP A 67 -14.53 -11.69 7.44
C ASP A 67 -13.23 -12.32 7.97
N GLY A 68 -13.30 -12.97 9.12
CA GLY A 68 -12.15 -13.63 9.74
C GLY A 68 -11.53 -14.74 8.89
N THR A 69 -12.31 -15.40 8.03
CA THR A 69 -11.79 -16.48 7.17
C THR A 69 -11.02 -15.90 5.99
N GLY A 70 -11.60 -14.93 5.26
CA GLY A 70 -10.92 -14.18 4.22
C GLY A 70 -9.65 -13.48 4.74
N ALA A 71 -9.75 -12.82 5.90
CA ALA A 71 -8.63 -12.13 6.54
C ALA A 71 -7.44 -13.07 6.82
N ARG A 72 -7.68 -14.31 7.27
CA ARG A 72 -6.61 -15.30 7.51
C ARG A 72 -5.91 -15.72 6.22
N TRP A 73 -6.67 -15.99 5.15
CA TRP A 73 -6.09 -16.35 3.85
C TRP A 73 -5.29 -15.21 3.22
N ILE A 74 -5.82 -13.98 3.29
CA ILE A 74 -5.11 -12.78 2.84
C ILE A 74 -3.84 -12.58 3.67
N THR A 75 -3.92 -12.68 5.01
CA THR A 75 -2.76 -12.51 5.90
C THR A 75 -1.68 -13.56 5.61
N GLY A 76 -2.06 -14.83 5.41
CA GLY A 76 -1.13 -15.89 5.02
C GLY A 76 -0.43 -15.59 3.69
N GLY A 77 -1.19 -15.14 2.68
CA GLY A 77 -0.63 -14.68 1.41
C GLY A 77 0.32 -13.49 1.59
N ARG A 78 -0.04 -12.51 2.42
CA ARG A 78 0.78 -11.32 2.70
C ARG A 78 2.10 -11.67 3.35
N VAL A 79 2.11 -12.54 4.36
CA VAL A 79 3.35 -12.97 5.03
C VAL A 79 4.30 -13.64 4.03
N ALA A 80 3.79 -14.53 3.19
CA ALA A 80 4.60 -15.15 2.13
C ALA A 80 5.08 -14.12 1.10
N GLY A 81 4.20 -13.19 0.70
CA GLY A 81 4.51 -12.12 -0.25
C GLY A 81 5.55 -11.13 0.28
N THR A 82 5.55 -10.85 1.58
CA THR A 82 6.53 -9.96 2.23
C THR A 82 7.94 -10.50 2.11
N ALA A 83 8.16 -11.81 2.21
CA ALA A 83 9.48 -12.40 1.96
C ALA A 83 9.94 -12.11 0.51
N GLY A 84 9.03 -12.23 -0.47
CA GLY A 84 9.31 -11.88 -1.86
C GLY A 84 9.57 -10.39 -2.07
N GLY A 85 8.78 -9.52 -1.45
CA GLY A 85 8.97 -8.07 -1.51
C GLY A 85 10.26 -7.61 -0.84
N LEU A 86 10.66 -8.25 0.26
CA LEU A 86 11.94 -8.00 0.93
C LEU A 86 13.12 -8.45 0.05
N TRP A 87 12.98 -9.57 -0.66
CA TRP A 87 13.98 -10.01 -1.63
C TRP A 87 14.12 -9.01 -2.79
N VAL A 88 13.01 -8.50 -3.33
CA VAL A 88 13.01 -7.42 -4.34
C VAL A 88 13.71 -6.17 -3.80
N LEU A 89 13.37 -5.75 -2.57
CA LEU A 89 13.98 -4.59 -1.93
C LEU A 89 15.50 -4.76 -1.76
N ALA A 90 15.96 -5.95 -1.38
CA ALA A 90 17.37 -6.26 -1.21
C ALA A 90 18.13 -6.38 -2.54
N ALA A 91 17.44 -6.76 -3.62
CA ALA A 91 18.04 -6.97 -4.93
C ALA A 91 18.14 -5.70 -5.80
N LEU A 92 17.33 -4.67 -5.53
CA LEU A 92 17.26 -3.45 -6.34
C LEU A 92 18.08 -2.29 -5.74
N SER A 93 18.75 -1.54 -6.61
CA SER A 93 19.36 -0.26 -6.23
C SER A 93 18.31 0.83 -5.98
N ALA A 94 18.66 1.91 -5.26
CA ALA A 94 17.74 3.00 -4.94
C ALA A 94 17.05 3.63 -6.18
N GLY A 95 17.77 3.75 -7.31
CA GLY A 95 17.19 4.24 -8.56
C GLY A 95 16.20 3.25 -9.18
N GLN A 96 16.53 1.95 -9.18
CA GLN A 96 15.62 0.90 -9.67
C GLN A 96 14.39 0.76 -8.79
N LEU A 97 14.55 0.90 -7.47
CA LEU A 97 13.45 0.89 -6.51
C LEU A 97 12.49 2.06 -6.76
N SER A 98 13.03 3.27 -7.00
CA SER A 98 12.21 4.45 -7.32
C SER A 98 11.40 4.26 -8.59
N LEU A 99 12.02 3.70 -9.64
CA LEU A 99 11.32 3.39 -10.89
C LEU A 99 10.26 2.28 -10.69
N PHE A 100 10.58 1.26 -9.92
CA PHE A 100 9.68 0.16 -9.60
C PHE A 100 8.45 0.65 -8.82
N VAL A 101 8.64 1.52 -7.83
CA VAL A 101 7.56 2.18 -7.07
C VAL A 101 6.68 3.02 -8.00
N GLY A 102 7.29 3.83 -8.88
CA GLY A 102 6.54 4.64 -9.83
C GLY A 102 5.69 3.78 -10.78
N ALA A 103 6.30 2.74 -11.36
CA ALA A 103 5.61 1.81 -12.25
C ALA A 103 4.51 1.03 -11.54
N SER A 104 4.74 0.55 -10.31
CA SER A 104 3.72 -0.16 -9.52
C SER A 104 2.56 0.76 -9.16
N THR A 105 2.82 2.03 -8.87
CA THR A 105 1.77 3.04 -8.61
C THR A 105 0.86 3.19 -9.82
N VAL A 106 1.45 3.39 -11.01
CA VAL A 106 0.68 3.57 -12.25
C VAL A 106 -0.10 2.30 -12.58
N ALA A 107 0.53 1.13 -12.45
CA ALA A 107 -0.14 -0.16 -12.67
C ALA A 107 -1.31 -0.37 -11.71
N ALA A 108 -1.12 -0.10 -10.41
CA ALA A 108 -2.17 -0.20 -9.40
C ALA A 108 -3.34 0.74 -9.72
N ALA A 109 -3.06 2.00 -10.06
CA ALA A 109 -4.08 2.96 -10.44
C ALA A 109 -4.89 2.52 -11.68
N LEU A 110 -4.22 1.99 -12.71
CA LEU A 110 -4.88 1.47 -13.91
C LEU A 110 -5.76 0.25 -13.58
N VAL A 111 -5.26 -0.67 -12.76
CA VAL A 111 -6.03 -1.84 -12.35
C VAL A 111 -7.25 -1.41 -11.53
N THR A 112 -7.10 -0.49 -10.56
CA THR A 112 -8.22 0.06 -9.80
C THR A 112 -9.28 0.70 -10.72
N LEU A 113 -8.86 1.36 -11.80
CA LEU A 113 -9.78 2.02 -12.74
C LEU A 113 -10.53 1.01 -13.63
N LEU A 114 -9.89 -0.10 -13.98
CA LEU A 114 -10.38 -1.05 -14.98
C LEU A 114 -10.98 -2.32 -14.38
N MET A 115 -10.80 -2.58 -13.08
CA MET A 115 -11.21 -3.85 -12.47
C MET A 115 -12.74 -3.98 -12.42
N PRO A 116 -13.32 -5.01 -13.07
CA PRO A 116 -14.73 -5.30 -12.96
C PRO A 116 -15.06 -5.91 -11.59
N ALA A 117 -16.31 -5.74 -11.15
CA ALA A 117 -16.79 -6.38 -9.93
C ALA A 117 -16.71 -7.91 -10.06
N PHE A 118 -16.01 -8.57 -9.13
CA PHE A 118 -15.93 -10.02 -9.05
C PHE A 118 -16.22 -10.49 -7.62
N SER A 119 -16.75 -11.72 -7.47
CA SER A 119 -16.91 -12.35 -6.15
C SER A 119 -15.64 -13.13 -5.79
N PRO A 120 -14.91 -12.75 -4.72
CA PRO A 120 -13.65 -13.40 -4.38
C PRO A 120 -13.82 -14.84 -3.88
N GLY A 121 -13.09 -15.77 -4.51
CA GLY A 121 -12.90 -17.13 -4.00
C GLY A 121 -11.61 -17.26 -3.16
N ARG A 122 -11.39 -18.44 -2.55
CA ARG A 122 -10.19 -18.70 -1.71
C ARG A 122 -8.85 -18.46 -2.43
N GLY A 123 -8.75 -18.85 -3.70
CA GLY A 123 -7.56 -18.60 -4.52
C GLY A 123 -7.34 -17.10 -4.80
N ALA A 124 -8.42 -16.32 -4.92
CA ALA A 124 -8.33 -14.88 -5.10
C ALA A 124 -7.83 -14.19 -3.81
N PHE A 125 -8.24 -14.65 -2.62
CA PHE A 125 -7.74 -14.12 -1.35
C PHE A 125 -6.23 -14.37 -1.15
N VAL A 126 -5.75 -15.58 -1.48
CA VAL A 126 -4.32 -15.89 -1.40
C VAL A 126 -3.53 -15.11 -2.44
N GLY A 127 -4.02 -15.04 -3.68
CA GLY A 127 -3.39 -14.26 -4.75
C GLY A 127 -3.31 -12.78 -4.43
N ALA A 128 -4.42 -12.17 -3.98
CA ALA A 128 -4.46 -10.80 -3.52
C ALA A 128 -3.50 -10.58 -2.35
N GLY A 129 -3.46 -11.50 -1.37
CA GLY A 129 -2.51 -11.46 -0.27
C GLY A 129 -1.05 -11.49 -0.71
N LEU A 130 -0.70 -12.38 -1.66
CA LEU A 130 0.66 -12.48 -2.19
C LEU A 130 1.07 -11.23 -2.98
N VAL A 131 0.22 -10.77 -3.90
CA VAL A 131 0.49 -9.59 -4.72
C VAL A 131 0.62 -8.37 -3.83
N THR A 132 -0.34 -8.14 -2.93
CA THR A 132 -0.27 -7.03 -1.96
C THR A 132 0.95 -7.16 -1.05
N GLY A 133 1.27 -8.36 -0.55
CA GLY A 133 2.45 -8.57 0.28
C GLY A 133 3.75 -8.18 -0.44
N ILE A 134 3.92 -8.58 -1.70
CA ILE A 134 5.10 -8.25 -2.51
C ILE A 134 5.14 -6.75 -2.80
N THR A 135 4.07 -6.19 -3.36
CA THR A 135 4.04 -4.80 -3.80
C THR A 135 4.11 -3.84 -2.61
N GLU A 136 3.38 -4.12 -1.54
CA GLU A 136 3.33 -3.25 -0.36
C GLU A 136 4.67 -3.27 0.37
N THR A 137 5.34 -4.43 0.46
CA THR A 137 6.67 -4.50 1.09
C THR A 137 7.73 -3.81 0.23
N ALA A 138 7.73 -4.05 -1.08
CA ALA A 138 8.72 -3.50 -1.98
C ALA A 138 8.51 -1.99 -2.26
N THR A 139 7.25 -1.52 -2.27
CA THR A 139 6.92 -0.17 -2.74
C THR A 139 6.12 0.68 -1.77
N GLY A 140 5.62 0.11 -0.68
CA GLY A 140 4.68 0.76 0.23
C GLY A 140 3.24 0.82 -0.33
N ILE A 141 3.01 0.29 -1.53
CA ILE A 141 1.72 0.35 -2.23
C ILE A 141 1.09 -1.04 -2.26
N GLY A 142 0.00 -1.21 -1.52
CA GLY A 142 -0.83 -2.40 -1.60
C GLY A 142 -1.51 -2.51 -2.96
N GLY A 143 -1.53 -3.72 -3.53
CA GLY A 143 -2.29 -4.03 -4.74
C GLY A 143 -3.81 -3.85 -4.55
N PRO A 144 -4.55 -3.50 -5.62
CA PRO A 144 -6.01 -3.41 -5.61
C PRO A 144 -6.70 -4.77 -5.44
#